data_AF-A0A1A3L1A2-F1
#
_entry.id   AF-A0A1A3L1A2-F1
#
_cell.length_a   1.000
_cell.length_b   1.000
_cell.length_c   1.000
_cell.angle_alpha   90.00
_cell.angle_beta   90.00
_cell.angle_gamma   90.00
#
_symmetry.space_group_name_H-M   'P 1'
#
loop_
_entity.id
_entity.type
_entity.pdbx_description
1 polymer ?
#
loop_
_entity_poly.entity_id
_entity_poly.type
_entity_poly.pdbx_seq_one_letter_code
_entity_poly.pdbx_strand_id
1 'polypeptide(L)'
;MKVPRIARSAAFAEIPTQDLGQGDRINLGVAGIMSRLPGVAEALGNLTAALRGCGTLPPRLLELVRLRIAFFNQCRSCIAVRYESAIADGLDEAAVCSLERPAEAENLSAAERSALRFAELFATDHLAIDDAVYDELREHFTEDQLVELGLHCAIALGIGRLSATWDVSDDLPEASNSDGAVAPWNSASVVASG
;
A
#
# COMPACT_ATOMS: atom_id res chain seq x y z
N MET A 1 -20.29 9.78 -7.90
CA MET A 1 -19.20 9.47 -6.96
C MET A 1 -19.81 9.02 -5.65
N LYS A 2 -19.35 7.89 -5.10
CA LYS A 2 -19.87 7.34 -3.85
C LYS A 2 -19.26 8.12 -2.68
N VAL A 3 -20.05 8.48 -1.69
CA VAL A 3 -19.58 9.24 -0.52
C VAL A 3 -18.98 8.25 0.49
N PRO A 4 -17.78 8.50 1.04
CA PRO A 4 -17.22 7.67 2.09
C PRO A 4 -18.16 7.55 3.29
N ARG A 5 -18.12 6.39 3.98
CA ARG A 5 -18.95 6.12 5.16
C ARG A 5 -18.64 7.03 6.34
N ILE A 6 -17.43 7.60 6.39
CA ILE A 6 -17.01 8.56 7.40
C ILE A 6 -16.63 9.87 6.70
N ALA A 7 -17.24 10.97 7.11
CA ALA A 7 -16.90 12.29 6.61
C ALA A 7 -15.50 12.72 7.06
N ARG A 8 -14.75 13.38 6.17
CA ARG A 8 -13.46 14.01 6.49
C ARG A 8 -13.59 14.99 7.66
N SER A 9 -12.49 15.29 8.34
CA SER A 9 -12.49 16.36 9.35
C SER A 9 -12.75 17.73 8.70
N ALA A 10 -13.37 18.65 9.45
CA ALA A 10 -13.66 20.00 8.95
C ALA A 10 -12.36 20.74 8.56
N ALA A 11 -11.34 20.67 9.41
CA ALA A 11 -10.03 21.27 9.15
C ALA A 11 -9.36 20.73 7.87
N PHE A 12 -9.56 19.44 7.56
CA PHE A 12 -8.99 18.85 6.35
C PHE A 12 -9.78 19.20 5.08
N ALA A 13 -11.10 19.40 5.19
CA ALA A 13 -11.93 19.79 4.04
C ALA A 13 -11.56 21.16 3.47
N GLU A 14 -10.83 21.98 4.23
CA GLU A 14 -10.36 23.31 3.83
C GLU A 14 -8.98 23.28 3.15
N ILE A 15 -8.28 22.13 3.13
CA ILE A 15 -6.96 22.02 2.50
C ILE A 15 -7.11 22.13 0.98
N PRO A 16 -6.44 23.10 0.32
CA PRO A 16 -6.47 23.22 -1.13
C PRO A 16 -5.84 22.00 -1.80
N THR A 17 -6.55 21.39 -2.76
CA THR A 17 -6.08 20.21 -3.52
C THR A 17 -5.85 20.48 -4.99
N GLN A 18 -6.01 21.75 -5.41
CA GLN A 18 -6.04 22.17 -6.82
C GLN A 18 -4.69 21.95 -7.53
N ASP A 19 -3.59 22.14 -6.79
CA ASP A 19 -2.23 22.00 -7.32
C ASP A 19 -1.65 20.59 -7.17
N LEU A 20 -2.41 19.66 -6.58
CA LEU A 20 -1.94 18.29 -6.34
C LEU A 20 -2.18 17.38 -7.55
N GLY A 21 -1.29 16.40 -7.73
CA GLY A 21 -1.53 15.30 -8.67
C GLY A 21 -2.71 14.42 -8.22
N GLN A 22 -3.31 13.65 -9.15
CA GLN A 22 -4.44 12.77 -8.81
C GLN A 22 -4.06 11.73 -7.75
N GLY A 23 -2.88 11.11 -7.84
CA GLY A 23 -2.42 10.13 -6.84
C GLY A 23 -2.30 10.75 -5.44
N ASP A 24 -1.80 11.98 -5.35
CA ASP A 24 -1.68 12.70 -4.08
C ASP A 24 -3.06 13.00 -3.49
N ARG A 25 -4.03 13.42 -4.33
CA ARG A 25 -5.42 13.61 -3.89
C ARG A 25 -6.06 12.32 -3.38
N ILE A 26 -5.79 11.18 -4.02
CA ILE A 26 -6.28 9.87 -3.54
C ILE A 26 -5.72 9.57 -2.13
N ASN A 27 -4.43 9.80 -1.91
CA ASN A 27 -3.79 9.61 -0.61
C ASN A 27 -4.40 10.50 0.49
N LEU A 28 -4.86 11.70 0.13
CA LEU A 28 -5.57 12.60 1.05
C LEU A 28 -6.92 12.04 1.53
N GLY A 29 -7.54 11.11 0.81
CA GLY A 29 -8.85 10.55 1.18
C GLY A 29 -8.85 9.92 2.58
N VAL A 30 -7.95 8.95 2.82
CA VAL A 30 -7.84 8.28 4.12
C VAL A 30 -7.28 9.22 5.19
N ALA A 31 -6.28 10.03 4.84
CA ALA A 31 -5.69 11.00 5.75
C ALA A 31 -6.74 11.97 6.29
N GLY A 32 -7.63 12.48 5.43
CA GLY A 32 -8.67 13.42 5.83
C GLY A 32 -9.72 12.86 6.77
N ILE A 33 -9.98 11.55 6.70
CA ILE A 33 -10.82 10.84 7.66
C ILE A 33 -10.07 10.66 8.99
N MET A 34 -8.80 10.25 8.96
CA MET A 34 -8.00 10.07 10.15
C MET A 34 -7.76 11.37 10.92
N SER A 35 -7.68 12.51 10.24
CA SER A 35 -7.56 13.84 10.85
C SER A 35 -8.74 14.23 11.74
N ARG A 36 -9.83 13.46 11.80
CA ARG A 36 -10.84 13.60 12.87
C ARG A 36 -10.26 13.34 14.26
N LEU A 37 -9.16 12.60 14.35
CA LEU A 37 -8.34 12.39 15.53
C LEU A 37 -6.93 12.93 15.25
N PRO A 38 -6.70 14.25 15.31
CA PRO A 38 -5.49 14.88 14.78
C PRO A 38 -4.19 14.36 15.42
N GLY A 39 -4.16 14.16 16.74
CA GLY A 39 -2.97 13.59 17.40
C GLY A 39 -2.66 12.15 17.00
N VAL A 40 -3.68 11.36 16.64
CA VAL A 40 -3.49 10.00 16.11
C VAL A 40 -2.98 10.05 14.68
N ALA A 41 -3.54 10.92 13.85
CA ALA A 41 -3.09 11.14 12.48
C ALA A 41 -1.63 11.59 12.43
N GLU A 42 -1.25 12.53 13.31
CA GLU A 42 0.14 12.99 13.46
C GLU A 42 1.07 11.85 13.89
N ALA A 43 0.70 11.06 14.89
CA ALA A 43 1.50 9.93 15.34
C ALA A 43 1.72 8.88 14.24
N LEU A 44 0.69 8.57 13.44
CA LEU A 44 0.84 7.65 12.30
C LEU A 44 1.71 8.26 11.20
N GLY A 45 1.56 9.55 10.92
CA GLY A 45 2.43 10.29 9.99
C GLY A 45 3.89 10.23 10.41
N ASN A 46 4.17 10.45 11.70
CA ASN A 46 5.52 10.36 12.27
C ASN A 46 6.10 8.94 12.19
N LEU A 47 5.29 7.91 12.47
CA LEU A 47 5.72 6.51 12.30
C LEU A 47 6.08 6.22 10.83
N THR A 48 5.25 6.65 9.90
CA THR A 48 5.47 6.43 8.45
C THR A 48 6.68 7.21 7.93
N ALA A 49 6.88 8.43 8.43
CA ALA A 49 8.06 9.25 8.13
C ALA A 49 9.34 8.63 8.70
N ALA A 50 9.27 8.08 9.92
CA ALA A 50 10.40 7.37 10.53
C ALA A 50 10.77 6.15 9.68
N LEU A 51 9.81 5.29 9.31
CA LEU A 51 10.06 4.13 8.44
C LEU A 51 10.71 4.52 7.11
N ARG A 52 10.24 5.59 6.44
CA ARG A 52 10.89 6.09 5.21
C ARG A 52 12.27 6.69 5.42
N GLY A 53 12.51 7.30 6.58
CA GLY A 53 13.77 8.01 6.87
C GLY A 53 14.89 7.12 7.41
N CYS A 54 14.55 6.06 8.14
CA CYS A 54 15.52 5.11 8.70
C CYS A 54 15.49 3.71 8.05
N GLY A 55 14.45 3.42 7.26
CA GLY A 55 14.32 2.17 6.53
C GLY A 55 15.40 2.01 5.46
N THR A 56 15.68 0.76 5.13
CA THR A 56 16.71 0.35 4.18
C THR A 56 16.17 -0.54 3.07
N LEU A 57 14.89 -0.91 3.12
CA LEU A 57 14.27 -1.71 2.08
C LEU A 57 14.07 -0.87 0.79
N PRO A 58 14.27 -1.47 -0.40
CA PRO A 58 14.08 -0.76 -1.66
C PRO A 58 12.64 -0.25 -1.83
N PRO A 59 12.43 1.00 -2.28
CA PRO A 59 11.10 1.53 -2.56
C PRO A 59 10.26 0.62 -3.48
N ARG A 60 10.88 0.01 -4.49
CA ARG A 60 10.21 -0.95 -5.38
C ARG A 60 9.66 -2.15 -4.61
N LEU A 61 10.44 -2.74 -3.70
CA LEU A 61 10.03 -3.88 -2.88
C LEU A 61 8.82 -3.53 -2.00
N LEU A 62 8.91 -2.39 -1.30
CA LEU A 62 7.85 -1.92 -0.42
C LEU A 62 6.54 -1.68 -1.20
N GLU A 63 6.65 -1.17 -2.42
CA GLU A 63 5.49 -0.92 -3.27
C GLU A 63 4.84 -2.20 -3.78
N LEU A 64 5.63 -3.20 -4.20
CA LEU A 64 5.12 -4.52 -4.58
C LEU A 64 4.36 -5.18 -3.42
N VAL A 65 4.93 -5.13 -2.21
CA VAL A 65 4.30 -5.63 -0.97
C VAL A 65 3.00 -4.89 -0.68
N ARG A 66 3.02 -3.54 -0.74
CA ARG A 66 1.84 -2.71 -0.50
C ARG A 66 0.72 -3.04 -1.49
N LEU A 67 1.03 -3.20 -2.78
CA LEU A 67 0.06 -3.52 -3.82
C LEU A 67 -0.52 -4.93 -3.63
N ARG A 68 0.28 -5.92 -3.24
CA ARG A 68 -0.21 -7.28 -2.93
C ARG A 68 -1.17 -7.27 -1.74
N ILE A 69 -0.83 -6.55 -0.68
CA ILE A 69 -1.73 -6.38 0.48
C ILE A 69 -2.99 -5.61 0.08
N ALA A 70 -2.87 -4.56 -0.74
CA ALA A 70 -4.00 -3.77 -1.21
C ALA A 70 -5.02 -4.61 -1.99
N PHE A 71 -4.55 -5.59 -2.78
CA PHE A 71 -5.40 -6.58 -3.43
C PHE A 71 -6.21 -7.40 -2.41
N PHE A 72 -5.57 -8.01 -1.40
CA PHE A 72 -6.30 -8.79 -0.40
C PHE A 72 -7.26 -7.94 0.45
N ASN A 73 -6.91 -6.68 0.68
CA ASN A 73 -7.78 -5.72 1.36
C ASN A 73 -8.93 -5.20 0.50
N GLN A 74 -8.85 -5.38 -0.83
CA GLN A 74 -9.72 -4.69 -1.79
C GLN A 74 -9.77 -3.17 -1.54
N CYS A 75 -8.61 -2.59 -1.17
CA CYS A 75 -8.46 -1.16 -0.96
C CYS A 75 -8.30 -0.45 -2.31
N ARG A 76 -9.39 0.05 -2.91
CA ARG A 76 -9.38 0.64 -4.26
C ARG A 76 -8.46 1.84 -4.40
N SER A 77 -8.42 2.74 -3.42
CA SER A 77 -7.48 3.87 -3.38
C SER A 77 -6.03 3.41 -3.35
N CYS A 78 -5.73 2.41 -2.53
CA CYS A 78 -4.40 1.82 -2.48
C CYS A 78 -4.03 1.17 -3.83
N ILE A 79 -4.95 0.43 -4.46
CA ILE A 79 -4.71 -0.26 -5.73
C ILE A 79 -4.42 0.73 -6.88
N ALA A 80 -5.11 1.88 -6.90
CA ALA A 80 -5.01 2.86 -7.96
C ALA A 80 -3.69 3.65 -7.97
N VAL A 81 -2.91 3.66 -6.87
CA VAL A 81 -1.71 4.50 -6.75
C VAL A 81 -0.43 3.71 -7.08
N ARG A 82 0.53 4.39 -7.70
CA ARG A 82 1.95 4.03 -7.76
C ARG A 82 2.78 5.17 -7.17
N TYR A 83 3.75 4.86 -6.32
CA TYR A 83 4.65 5.89 -5.80
C TYR A 83 5.82 6.18 -6.74
N GLU A 84 6.14 7.46 -6.92
CA GLU A 84 7.24 7.94 -7.76
C GLU A 84 8.59 7.36 -7.32
N SER A 85 8.82 7.26 -6.01
CA SER A 85 10.01 6.62 -5.43
C SER A 85 10.20 5.17 -5.88
N ALA A 86 9.12 4.40 -5.99
CA ALA A 86 9.17 3.02 -6.48
C ALA A 86 9.40 2.94 -7.98
N ILE A 87 8.79 3.85 -8.77
CA ILE A 87 9.03 3.95 -10.23
C ILE A 87 10.49 4.33 -10.50
N ALA A 88 11.04 5.28 -9.76
CA ALA A 88 12.44 5.66 -9.84
C ALA A 88 13.39 4.52 -9.48
N ASP A 89 12.96 3.62 -8.59
CA ASP A 89 13.62 2.37 -8.22
C ASP A 89 13.28 1.19 -9.16
N GLY A 90 12.79 1.50 -10.37
CA GLY A 90 12.60 0.54 -11.45
C GLY A 90 11.28 -0.24 -11.40
N LEU A 91 10.29 0.15 -10.60
CA LEU A 91 8.94 -0.41 -10.70
C LEU A 91 8.33 -0.07 -12.07
N ASP A 92 7.83 -1.09 -12.76
CA ASP A 92 7.05 -0.97 -13.98
C ASP A 92 5.75 -1.78 -13.88
N GLU A 93 4.81 -1.55 -14.80
CA GLU A 93 3.54 -2.28 -14.78
C GLU A 93 3.73 -3.77 -15.14
N ALA A 94 4.85 -4.19 -15.74
CA ALA A 94 5.17 -5.60 -15.93
C ALA A 94 5.42 -6.30 -14.57
N ALA A 95 6.11 -5.65 -13.64
CA ALA A 95 6.28 -6.14 -12.27
C ALA A 95 4.95 -6.14 -11.50
N VAL A 96 4.10 -5.14 -11.72
CA VAL A 96 2.76 -5.11 -11.11
C VAL A 96 1.89 -6.25 -11.65
N CYS A 97 1.94 -6.55 -12.96
CA CYS A 97 1.26 -7.69 -13.56
C CYS A 97 1.68 -9.02 -12.92
N SER A 98 2.96 -9.17 -12.62
CA SER A 98 3.51 -10.35 -11.93
C SER A 98 2.94 -10.58 -10.53
N LEU A 99 2.32 -9.57 -9.91
CA LEU A 99 1.66 -9.73 -8.62
C LEU A 99 0.45 -10.67 -8.68
N GLU A 100 -0.08 -11.00 -9.85
CA GLU A 100 -1.15 -12.01 -9.98
C GLU A 100 -0.67 -13.39 -9.49
N ARG A 101 0.54 -13.78 -9.90
CA ARG A 101 1.19 -15.07 -9.58
C ARG A 101 2.68 -14.86 -9.25
N PRO A 102 3.01 -14.26 -8.09
CA PRO A 102 4.39 -13.85 -7.79
C PRO A 102 5.41 -14.98 -7.84
N ALA A 103 5.02 -16.19 -7.43
CA ALA A 103 5.89 -17.36 -7.39
C ALA A 103 6.40 -17.80 -8.78
N GLU A 104 5.70 -17.43 -9.85
CA GLU A 104 6.01 -17.84 -11.24
C GLU A 104 6.68 -16.71 -12.04
N ALA A 105 6.82 -15.52 -11.45
CA ALA A 105 7.30 -14.34 -12.14
C ALA A 105 8.83 -14.32 -12.28
N GLU A 106 9.31 -14.27 -13.52
CA GLU A 106 10.74 -14.21 -13.84
C GLU A 106 11.36 -12.82 -13.61
N ASN A 107 10.55 -11.76 -13.66
CA ASN A 107 10.97 -10.37 -13.44
C ASN A 107 10.92 -9.93 -11.96
N LEU A 108 10.71 -10.87 -11.04
CA LEU A 108 10.86 -10.68 -9.60
C LEU A 108 12.12 -11.38 -9.12
N SER A 109 12.84 -10.77 -8.19
CA SER A 109 13.96 -11.36 -7.47
C SER A 109 13.48 -12.40 -6.45
N ALA A 110 14.40 -13.22 -5.93
CA ALA A 110 14.10 -14.15 -4.84
C ALA A 110 13.64 -13.40 -3.57
N ALA A 111 14.30 -12.28 -3.24
CA ALA A 111 13.92 -11.41 -2.13
C ALA A 111 12.49 -10.85 -2.28
N GLU A 112 12.13 -10.35 -3.46
CA GLU A 112 10.76 -9.86 -3.73
C GLU A 112 9.72 -10.98 -3.61
N ARG A 113 9.99 -12.17 -4.15
CA ARG A 113 9.07 -13.32 -4.03
C ARG A 113 8.88 -13.76 -2.58
N SER A 114 9.96 -13.83 -1.80
CA SER A 114 9.91 -14.19 -0.38
C SER A 114 9.11 -13.17 0.44
N ALA A 115 9.36 -11.86 0.23
CA ALA A 115 8.59 -10.79 0.88
C ALA A 115 7.11 -10.79 0.48
N LEU A 116 6.80 -11.06 -0.80
CA LEU A 116 5.41 -11.16 -1.28
C LEU A 116 4.68 -12.38 -0.70
N ARG A 117 5.36 -13.52 -0.54
CA ARG A 117 4.83 -14.69 0.15
C ARG A 117 4.50 -14.36 1.61
N PHE A 118 5.40 -13.71 2.32
CA PHE A 118 5.15 -13.22 3.68
C PHE A 118 3.96 -12.25 3.73
N ALA A 119 3.92 -11.24 2.85
CA ALA A 119 2.86 -10.25 2.82
C ALA A 119 1.47 -10.85 2.53
N GLU A 120 1.41 -11.85 1.66
CA GLU A 120 0.19 -12.60 1.35
C GLU A 120 -0.29 -13.42 2.56
N LEU A 121 0.59 -14.21 3.18
CA LEU A 121 0.26 -14.93 4.41
C LEU A 121 -0.18 -13.97 5.50
N PHE A 122 0.54 -12.86 5.69
CA PHE A 122 0.19 -11.85 6.69
C PHE A 122 -1.21 -11.27 6.46
N ALA A 123 -1.61 -11.08 5.20
CA ALA A 123 -2.93 -10.59 4.84
C ALA A 123 -4.05 -11.65 4.93
N THR A 124 -3.74 -12.93 4.78
CA THR A 124 -4.73 -14.01 4.58
C THR A 124 -4.76 -15.05 5.71
N ASP A 125 -3.60 -15.51 6.17
CA ASP A 125 -3.44 -16.52 7.22
C ASP A 125 -2.11 -16.34 7.96
N HIS A 126 -2.02 -15.28 8.77
CA HIS A 126 -0.82 -14.96 9.54
C HIS A 126 -0.41 -16.04 10.55
N LEU A 127 -1.31 -16.97 10.90
CA LEU A 127 -0.99 -18.11 11.78
C LEU A 127 -0.20 -19.21 11.07
N ALA A 128 -0.19 -19.22 9.74
CA ALA A 128 0.65 -20.10 8.93
C ALA A 128 2.08 -19.56 8.72
N ILE A 129 2.41 -18.39 9.28
CA ILE A 129 3.77 -17.86 9.26
C ILE A 129 4.55 -18.51 10.40
N ASP A 130 5.34 -19.52 10.05
CA ASP A 130 6.17 -20.29 10.96
C ASP A 130 7.67 -19.95 10.82
N ASP A 131 8.52 -20.68 11.55
CA ASP A 131 9.98 -20.50 11.51
C ASP A 131 10.53 -20.69 10.09
N ALA A 132 9.96 -21.59 9.29
CA ALA A 132 10.41 -21.83 7.92
C ALA A 132 10.18 -20.60 7.01
N VAL A 133 9.09 -19.86 7.21
CA VAL A 133 8.86 -18.59 6.48
C VAL A 133 9.89 -17.54 6.88
N TYR A 134 10.22 -17.43 8.17
CA TYR A 134 11.24 -16.48 8.62
C TYR A 134 12.65 -16.88 8.21
N ASP A 135 12.96 -18.19 8.17
CA ASP A 135 14.25 -18.68 7.70
C ASP A 135 14.45 -18.38 6.22
N GLU A 136 13.42 -18.54 5.39
CA GLU A 136 13.45 -18.12 3.97
C GLU A 136 13.70 -16.61 3.84
N LEU A 137 13.01 -15.78 4.63
CA LEU A 137 13.22 -14.33 4.61
C LEU A 137 14.65 -13.94 5.02
N ARG A 138 15.26 -14.65 5.98
CA ARG A 138 16.64 -14.41 6.44
C ARG A 138 17.70 -14.71 5.39
N GLU A 139 17.39 -15.46 4.34
CA GLU A 139 18.27 -15.61 3.19
C GLU A 139 18.47 -14.29 2.42
N HIS A 140 17.59 -13.31 2.63
CA HIS A 140 17.53 -12.07 1.85
C HIS A 140 17.54 -10.78 2.67
N PHE A 141 17.09 -10.83 3.92
CA PHE A 141 16.89 -9.64 4.76
C PHE A 141 17.61 -9.75 6.10
N THR A 142 18.12 -8.61 6.59
CA THR A 142 18.64 -8.50 7.97
C THR A 142 17.50 -8.46 8.99
N GLU A 143 17.79 -8.72 10.26
CA GLU A 143 16.78 -8.63 11.34
C GLU A 143 16.10 -7.25 11.39
N ASP A 144 16.85 -6.16 11.18
CA ASP A 144 16.29 -4.79 11.12
C ASP A 144 15.33 -4.64 9.92
N GLN A 145 15.69 -5.20 8.76
CA GLN A 145 14.83 -5.21 7.56
C GLN A 145 13.58 -6.08 7.73
N LEU A 146 13.64 -7.16 8.51
CA LEU A 146 12.46 -7.97 8.83
C LEU A 146 11.46 -7.18 9.68
N VAL A 147 11.94 -6.40 10.66
CA VAL A 147 11.10 -5.49 11.45
C VAL A 147 10.49 -4.41 10.57
N GLU A 148 11.29 -3.80 9.69
CA GLU A 148 10.83 -2.79 8.73
C GLU A 148 9.73 -3.35 7.80
N LEU A 149 9.97 -4.51 7.17
CA LEU A 149 9.00 -5.20 6.31
C LEU A 149 7.70 -5.48 7.04
N GLY A 150 7.78 -6.04 8.25
CA GLY A 150 6.63 -6.36 9.09
C GLY A 150 5.80 -5.12 9.44
N LEU A 151 6.45 -4.00 9.78
CA LEU A 151 5.77 -2.74 10.08
C LEU A 151 5.09 -2.13 8.85
N HIS A 152 5.74 -2.16 7.69
CA HIS A 152 5.10 -1.76 6.43
C HIS A 152 3.87 -2.62 6.11
N CYS A 153 3.98 -3.94 6.27
CA CYS A 153 2.86 -4.87 6.10
C CYS A 153 1.72 -4.57 7.08
N ALA A 154 2.01 -4.35 8.37
CA ALA A 154 1.02 -4.03 9.39
C ALA A 154 0.25 -2.74 9.08
N ILE A 155 0.96 -1.67 8.68
CA ILE A 155 0.34 -0.39 8.31
C ILE A 155 -0.52 -0.56 7.06
N ALA A 156 0.03 -1.17 6.00
CA ALA A 156 -0.69 -1.40 4.74
C ALA A 156 -1.95 -2.26 4.96
N LEU A 157 -1.85 -3.29 5.81
CA LEU A 157 -2.96 -4.18 6.13
C LEU A 157 -4.05 -3.42 6.90
N GLY A 158 -3.69 -2.82 8.04
CA GLY A 158 -4.65 -2.17 8.94
C GLY A 158 -5.33 -0.96 8.29
N ILE A 159 -4.54 -0.04 7.74
CA ILE A 159 -5.07 1.18 7.10
C ILE A 159 -5.80 0.85 5.80
N GLY A 160 -5.31 -0.12 5.02
CA GLY A 160 -5.98 -0.58 3.80
C GLY A 160 -7.36 -1.19 4.07
N ARG A 161 -7.49 -2.04 5.10
CA ARG A 161 -8.81 -2.58 5.53
C ARG A 161 -9.74 -1.47 5.99
N LEU A 162 -9.26 -0.54 6.81
CA LEU A 162 -10.06 0.61 7.23
C LEU A 162 -10.54 1.42 6.03
N SER A 163 -9.64 1.73 5.08
CA SER A 163 -9.97 2.48 3.87
C SER A 163 -11.05 1.80 3.03
N ALA A 164 -10.97 0.47 2.86
CA ALA A 164 -12.00 -0.32 2.20
C ALA A 164 -13.34 -0.27 2.98
N THR A 165 -13.30 -0.45 4.30
CA THR A 165 -14.52 -0.40 5.15
C THR A 165 -15.12 1.00 5.23
N TRP A 166 -14.36 2.06 4.97
CA TRP A 166 -14.87 3.43 4.92
C TRP A 166 -15.31 3.84 3.52
N ASP A 167 -15.18 2.96 2.52
CA ASP A 167 -15.52 3.26 1.11
C ASP A 167 -14.77 4.50 0.60
N VAL A 168 -13.47 4.60 0.91
CA VAL A 168 -12.63 5.72 0.47
C VAL A 168 -12.38 5.58 -1.04
N SER A 169 -13.24 6.20 -1.83
CA SER A 169 -13.23 6.14 -3.29
C SER A 169 -13.18 7.52 -3.96
N ASP A 170 -12.88 8.56 -3.20
CA ASP A 170 -12.73 9.92 -3.74
C ASP A 170 -11.56 9.97 -4.72
N ASP A 171 -11.70 10.73 -5.81
CA ASP A 171 -10.65 11.01 -6.80
C ASP A 171 -10.07 9.78 -7.53
N LEU A 172 -10.68 8.59 -7.39
CA LEU A 172 -10.28 7.38 -8.12
C LEU A 172 -10.40 7.57 -9.65
N PRO A 173 -9.51 6.94 -10.44
CA PRO A 173 -9.66 6.90 -11.89
C PRO A 173 -11.01 6.27 -12.29
N GLU A 174 -11.67 6.78 -13.34
CA GLU A 174 -13.01 6.32 -13.74
C GLU A 174 -13.08 4.80 -13.98
N ALA A 175 -12.02 4.21 -14.52
CA ALA A 175 -11.90 2.77 -14.76
C ALA A 175 -11.89 1.92 -13.46
N SER A 176 -11.68 2.54 -12.29
CA SER A 176 -11.64 1.87 -10.99
C SER A 176 -13.02 1.80 -10.29
N ASN A 177 -14.08 2.30 -10.94
CA ASN A 177 -15.44 2.34 -10.41
C ASN A 177 -16.30 1.10 -10.77
N SER A 178 -15.70 0.01 -11.27
CA SER A 178 -16.44 -1.20 -11.61
C SER A 178 -16.94 -1.96 -10.37
N ASP A 179 -18.14 -2.53 -10.44
CA ASP A 179 -18.65 -3.46 -9.42
C ASP A 179 -17.89 -4.79 -9.54
N GLY A 180 -17.18 -5.18 -8.47
CA GLY A 180 -16.38 -6.41 -8.45
C GLY A 180 -15.07 -6.30 -7.67
N ALA A 181 -14.35 -7.43 -7.61
CA ALA A 181 -13.00 -7.46 -7.07
C ALA A 181 -12.04 -6.77 -8.06
N VAL A 182 -11.17 -5.90 -7.55
CA VAL A 182 -10.19 -5.14 -8.33
C VAL A 182 -8.80 -5.64 -7.99
N ALA A 183 -7.89 -5.66 -8.97
CA ALA A 183 -6.51 -6.01 -8.75
C ALA A 183 -5.53 -5.00 -9.38
N PRO A 184 -4.34 -4.78 -8.79
CA PRO A 184 -3.34 -3.86 -9.33
C PRO A 184 -2.96 -4.11 -10.80
N TRP A 185 -2.95 -5.37 -11.22
CA TRP A 185 -2.58 -5.82 -12.56
C TRP A 185 -3.69 -5.71 -13.61
N ASN A 186 -4.90 -5.32 -13.23
CA ASN A 186 -6.03 -5.15 -14.15
C ASN A 186 -6.78 -3.81 -13.97
N SER A 187 -6.19 -2.89 -13.22
CA SER A 187 -6.76 -1.57 -12.92
C SER A 187 -5.89 -0.45 -13.44
N ALA A 188 -6.50 0.65 -13.90
CA ALA A 188 -5.77 1.87 -14.21
C ALA A 188 -5.03 2.41 -12.96
N SER A 189 -3.80 2.88 -13.15
CA SER A 189 -2.97 3.43 -12.10
C SER A 189 -2.70 4.92 -12.29
N VAL A 190 -2.37 5.62 -11.20
CA VAL A 190 -1.94 7.01 -11.17
C VAL A 190 -0.70 7.16 -10.30
N VAL A 191 0.15 8.11 -10.64
CA VAL A 191 1.39 8.37 -9.88
C VAL A 191 1.10 9.33 -8.72
N ALA A 192 1.67 9.03 -7.56
CA ALA A 192 1.74 9.90 -6.39
C ALA A 192 3.20 10.23 -6.07
N SER A 193 3.45 11.43 -5.54
CA SER A 193 4.79 11.98 -5.29
C SER A 193 5.53 11.37 -4.09
N GLY A 194 4.91 10.42 -3.39
CA GLY A 194 5.34 9.92 -2.08
C GLY A 194 6.63 9.11 -2.01
#